data_AF-A0A8S1UVB9-F1
#
_entry.id   AF-A0A8S1UVB9-F1
#
_cell.length_a   1.000
_cell.length_b   1.000
_cell.length_c   1.000
_cell.angle_alpha   90.00
_cell.angle_beta   90.00
_cell.angle_gamma   90.00
#
_symmetry.space_group_name_H-M   'P 1'
#
loop_
_entity.id
_entity.type
_entity.pdbx_description
1 polymer ?
#
loop_
_entity_poly.entity_id
_entity_poly.type
_entity_poly.pdbx_seq_one_letter_code
_entity_poly.pdbx_strand_id
1 'polypeptide(L)'
;MIKNNNNNALRSQTPFMSENHPLNPYGNNFIDHPYESKIFYKFNSVKQYVHLEEDDQFRISKYSAYFAFGLGGTLIGAVGGFHLLLKYVFKPYYTNTFEHLNHYKHLYLGLLVASSVTFMYTYLTTLYINNVSRPLLYKYLDEAKKNGFQDYEISFKQQ
;
A
#
# COMPACT_ATOMS: atom_id res chain seq x y z
N MET A 1 -32.83 -41.69 12.65
CA MET A 1 -32.18 -41.09 11.47
C MET A 1 -31.15 -40.08 11.95
N ILE A 2 -29.89 -40.50 12.05
CA ILE A 2 -28.77 -39.64 12.41
C ILE A 2 -28.26 -39.04 11.10
N LYS A 3 -28.57 -37.76 10.84
CA LYS A 3 -27.96 -37.01 9.74
C LYS A 3 -26.54 -36.68 10.16
N ASN A 4 -25.58 -37.39 9.57
CA ASN A 4 -24.16 -37.26 9.77
C ASN A 4 -23.69 -35.81 9.54
N ASN A 5 -22.94 -35.30 10.54
CA ASN A 5 -22.21 -34.03 10.58
C ASN A 5 -20.99 -34.03 9.62
N ASN A 6 -21.20 -34.40 8.35
CA ASN A 6 -20.12 -34.52 7.37
C ASN A 6 -19.63 -33.17 6.79
N ASN A 7 -20.29 -32.06 7.14
CA ASN A 7 -19.90 -30.74 6.63
C ASN A 7 -18.68 -30.14 7.37
N ASN A 8 -18.31 -30.68 8.54
CA ASN A 8 -17.14 -30.22 9.29
C ASN A 8 -15.84 -30.97 8.93
N ALA A 9 -15.95 -32.17 8.35
CA ALA A 9 -14.80 -32.97 7.92
C ALA A 9 -14.26 -32.57 6.54
N LEU A 10 -15.03 -31.81 5.75
CA LEU A 10 -14.58 -31.28 4.45
C LEU A 10 -13.93 -29.89 4.54
N ARG A 11 -14.08 -29.18 5.68
CA ARG A 11 -13.33 -27.94 5.96
C ARG A 11 -11.91 -28.20 6.45
N SER A 12 -11.55 -29.45 6.78
CA SER A 12 -10.20 -29.81 7.25
C SER A 12 -9.20 -30.14 6.12
N GLN A 13 -9.46 -29.68 4.89
CA GLN A 13 -8.55 -29.88 3.74
C GLN A 13 -8.28 -28.59 2.97
N THR A 14 -8.33 -27.42 3.62
CA THR A 14 -7.72 -26.23 3.03
C THR A 14 -6.21 -26.31 3.29
N PRO A 15 -5.32 -26.35 2.26
CA PRO A 15 -3.87 -26.22 2.45
C PRO A 15 -3.47 -24.80 2.92
N PHE A 16 -4.45 -24.03 3.41
CA PHE A 16 -4.37 -22.64 3.78
C PHE A 16 -4.81 -22.49 5.23
N MET A 17 -4.07 -21.65 5.94
CA MET A 17 -4.44 -21.10 7.23
C MET A 17 -5.57 -20.07 7.06
N SER A 18 -6.55 -20.09 7.97
CA SER A 18 -7.60 -19.08 8.02
C SER A 18 -7.04 -17.69 8.28
N GLU A 19 -7.67 -16.64 7.74
CA GLU A 19 -7.27 -15.23 7.98
C GLU A 19 -7.25 -14.86 9.47
N ASN A 20 -8.11 -15.48 10.29
CA ASN A 20 -8.20 -15.25 11.74
C ASN A 20 -7.32 -16.18 12.58
N HIS A 21 -6.47 -16.98 11.95
CA HIS A 21 -5.68 -17.94 12.69
C HIS A 21 -4.69 -17.21 13.61
N PRO A 22 -4.48 -17.66 14.86
CA PRO A 22 -3.58 -17.00 15.81
C PRO A 22 -2.12 -16.94 15.34
N LEU A 23 -1.74 -17.78 14.36
CA LEU A 23 -0.43 -17.76 13.72
C LEU A 23 -0.35 -16.86 12.47
N ASN A 24 -1.45 -16.24 12.04
CA ASN A 24 -1.38 -15.18 11.04
C ASN A 24 -0.63 -13.99 11.67
N PRO A 25 0.56 -13.61 11.18
CA PRO A 25 1.35 -12.53 11.79
C PRO A 25 0.65 -11.17 11.75
N TYR A 26 -0.42 -11.02 10.95
CA TYR A 26 -1.21 -9.79 10.84
C TYR A 26 -2.49 -9.80 11.71
N GLY A 27 -2.77 -10.90 12.40
CA GLY A 27 -3.84 -11.03 13.39
C GLY A 27 -5.25 -10.79 12.87
N ASN A 28 -6.20 -10.62 13.80
CA ASN A 28 -7.63 -10.46 13.50
C ASN A 28 -7.95 -9.23 12.63
N ASN A 29 -7.09 -8.19 12.66
CA ASN A 29 -7.27 -6.99 11.84
C ASN A 29 -7.06 -7.25 10.34
N PHE A 30 -6.43 -8.37 9.98
CA PHE A 30 -6.17 -8.73 8.59
C PHE A 30 -7.44 -8.83 7.76
N ILE A 31 -8.54 -9.31 8.33
CA ILE A 31 -9.83 -9.44 7.62
C ILE A 31 -10.37 -8.09 7.17
N ASP A 32 -10.21 -7.07 8.01
CA ASP A 32 -10.82 -5.78 7.76
C ASP A 32 -10.11 -4.93 6.72
N HIS A 33 -8.84 -5.26 6.45
CA HIS A 33 -8.04 -4.57 5.47
C HIS A 33 -8.57 -4.74 4.03
N PRO A 34 -8.42 -3.70 3.18
CA PRO A 34 -8.65 -3.82 1.75
C PRO A 34 -7.78 -4.94 1.13
N TYR A 35 -8.29 -5.54 0.05
CA TYR A 35 -7.63 -6.64 -0.64
C TYR A 35 -6.19 -6.30 -1.07
N GLU A 36 -5.96 -5.09 -1.54
CA GLU A 36 -4.66 -4.56 -1.93
C GLU A 36 -3.66 -4.60 -0.76
N SER A 37 -4.09 -4.15 0.43
CA SER A 37 -3.27 -4.18 1.64
C SER A 37 -2.94 -5.61 2.06
N LYS A 38 -3.92 -6.53 1.94
CA LYS A 38 -3.71 -7.96 2.22
C LYS A 38 -2.63 -8.56 1.32
N ILE A 39 -2.64 -8.23 0.02
CA ILE A 39 -1.59 -8.65 -0.93
C ILE A 39 -0.21 -8.11 -0.50
N PHE A 40 -0.14 -6.83 -0.16
CA PHE A 40 1.13 -6.20 0.24
C PHE A 40 1.74 -6.89 1.47
N TYR A 41 0.93 -7.14 2.49
CA TYR A 41 1.36 -7.85 3.70
C TYR A 41 1.82 -9.28 3.39
N LYS A 42 1.04 -10.01 2.58
CA LYS A 42 1.40 -11.37 2.21
C LYS A 42 2.70 -11.45 1.42
N PHE A 43 2.90 -10.56 0.45
CA PHE A 43 4.16 -10.47 -0.27
C PHE A 43 5.35 -10.22 0.66
N ASN A 44 5.21 -9.32 1.64
CA ASN A 44 6.28 -9.02 2.60
C ASN A 44 6.63 -10.18 3.54
N SER A 45 5.68 -11.10 3.78
CA SER A 45 5.97 -12.35 4.49
C SER A 45 6.66 -13.35 3.55
N VAL A 46 6.13 -13.55 2.35
CA VAL A 46 6.65 -14.50 1.36
C VAL A 46 8.10 -14.23 0.98
N LYS A 47 8.48 -12.96 0.79
CA LYS A 47 9.85 -12.58 0.39
C LYS A 47 10.95 -13.01 1.38
N GLN A 48 10.61 -13.36 2.62
CA GLN A 48 11.56 -13.84 3.63
C GLN A 48 11.94 -15.31 3.42
N TYR A 49 11.14 -16.06 2.65
CA TYR A 49 11.29 -17.50 2.43
C TYR A 49 11.85 -17.84 1.06
N VAL A 50 12.20 -16.87 0.23
CA VAL A 50 12.63 -17.08 -1.16
C VAL A 50 13.86 -16.25 -1.50
N HIS A 51 14.66 -16.76 -2.42
CA HIS A 51 15.74 -15.98 -3.03
C HIS A 51 15.18 -15.25 -4.25
N LEU A 52 15.16 -13.93 -4.19
CA LEU A 52 14.67 -13.11 -5.29
C LEU A 52 15.70 -13.08 -6.41
N GLU A 53 15.25 -13.26 -7.65
CA GLU A 53 16.06 -13.07 -8.85
C GLU A 53 16.55 -11.61 -8.96
N GLU A 54 17.71 -11.40 -9.57
CA GLU A 54 18.32 -10.07 -9.69
C GLU A 54 17.37 -9.05 -10.35
N ASP A 55 16.66 -9.45 -11.42
CA ASP A 55 15.69 -8.60 -12.11
C ASP A 55 14.53 -8.16 -11.20
N ASP A 56 14.06 -9.07 -10.33
CA ASP A 56 12.97 -8.78 -9.40
C ASP A 56 13.45 -7.94 -8.21
N GLN A 57 14.69 -8.12 -7.76
CA GLN A 57 15.33 -7.23 -6.79
C GLN A 57 15.49 -5.81 -7.36
N PHE A 58 15.91 -5.69 -8.62
CA PHE A 58 15.99 -4.40 -9.31
C PHE A 58 14.61 -3.76 -9.42
N ARG A 59 13.59 -4.54 -9.76
CA ARG A 59 12.19 -4.08 -9.83
C ARG A 59 11.71 -3.53 -8.49
N ILE A 60 11.91 -4.27 -7.40
CA ILE A 60 11.57 -3.81 -6.04
C ILE A 60 12.28 -2.50 -5.71
N SER A 61 13.58 -2.43 -5.99
CA SER A 61 14.41 -1.24 -5.72
C SER A 61 13.94 -0.03 -6.52
N LYS A 62 13.65 -0.19 -7.82
CA LYS A 62 13.13 0.85 -8.70
C LYS A 62 11.83 1.46 -8.17
N TYR A 63 10.86 0.61 -7.81
CA TYR A 63 9.57 1.09 -7.31
C TYR A 63 9.65 1.66 -5.89
N SER A 64 10.61 1.20 -5.07
CA SER A 64 10.89 1.79 -3.77
C SER A 64 11.54 3.17 -3.91
N ALA A 65 12.43 3.34 -4.88
CA ALA A 65 12.99 4.65 -5.23
C ALA A 65 11.89 5.60 -5.74
N TYR A 66 10.99 5.14 -6.61
CA TYR A 66 9.82 5.94 -7.03
C TYR A 66 8.96 6.36 -5.85
N PHE A 67 8.80 5.50 -4.85
CA PHE A 67 8.06 5.85 -3.65
C PHE A 67 8.74 6.99 -2.87
N ALA A 68 10.04 6.85 -2.60
CA ALA A 68 10.82 7.84 -1.87
C ALA A 68 10.90 9.19 -2.61
N PHE A 69 11.30 9.17 -3.88
CA PHE A 69 11.42 10.38 -4.70
C PHE A 69 10.07 10.99 -5.05
N GLY A 70 9.04 10.17 -5.25
CA GLY A 70 7.68 10.65 -5.51
C GLY A 70 7.13 11.45 -4.33
N LEU A 71 7.20 10.91 -3.11
CA LEU A 71 6.75 11.62 -1.91
C LEU A 71 7.60 12.85 -1.60
N GLY A 72 8.93 12.72 -1.66
CA GLY A 72 9.83 13.85 -1.44
C GLY A 72 9.63 14.96 -2.48
N GLY A 73 9.47 14.60 -3.74
CA GLY A 73 9.19 15.51 -4.85
C GLY A 73 7.84 16.22 -4.69
N THR A 74 6.79 15.51 -4.27
CA THR A 74 5.49 16.12 -3.98
C THR A 74 5.58 17.12 -2.84
N LEU A 75 6.31 16.83 -1.76
CA LEU A 75 6.47 17.76 -0.65
C LEU A 75 7.18 19.05 -1.09
N ILE A 76 8.31 18.92 -1.79
CA ILE A 76 9.08 20.06 -2.30
C ILE A 76 8.25 20.85 -3.32
N GLY A 77 7.57 20.15 -4.23
CA GLY A 77 6.72 20.76 -5.27
C GLY A 77 5.52 21.49 -4.68
N ALA A 78 4.86 20.93 -3.67
CA ALA A 78 3.75 21.55 -2.96
C ALA A 78 4.18 22.85 -2.26
N VAL A 79 5.25 22.78 -1.47
CA VAL A 79 5.75 23.94 -0.71
C VAL A 79 6.32 25.01 -1.64
N GLY A 80 7.19 24.62 -2.57
CA GLY A 80 7.80 25.52 -3.53
C GLY A 80 6.77 26.13 -4.48
N GLY A 81 5.87 25.31 -5.01
CA GLY A 81 4.78 25.74 -5.89
C GLY A 81 3.87 26.77 -5.22
N PHE A 82 3.48 26.55 -3.97
CA PHE A 82 2.67 27.50 -3.21
C PHE A 82 3.38 28.86 -3.04
N HIS A 83 4.68 28.86 -2.71
CA HIS A 83 5.45 30.10 -2.57
C HIS A 83 5.61 30.84 -3.92
N LEU A 84 5.86 30.11 -5.00
CA LEU A 84 5.97 30.68 -6.34
C LEU A 84 4.63 31.28 -6.79
N LEU A 85 3.50 30.60 -6.55
CA LEU A 85 2.16 31.10 -6.84
C LEU A 85 1.87 32.39 -6.06
N LEU A 86 2.16 32.42 -4.76
CA LEU A 86 1.97 33.63 -3.96
C LEU A 86 2.80 34.81 -4.50
N LYS A 87 4.07 34.57 -4.83
CA LYS A 87 4.99 35.63 -5.26
C LYS A 87 4.72 36.15 -6.68
N TYR A 88 4.47 35.26 -7.64
CA TYR A 88 4.45 35.60 -9.06
C TYR A 88 3.05 35.68 -9.67
N VAL A 89 2.03 35.11 -9.01
CA VAL A 89 0.65 35.12 -9.52
C VAL A 89 -0.25 35.95 -8.62
N PHE A 90 -0.38 35.59 -7.34
CA PHE A 90 -1.35 36.25 -6.47
C PHE A 90 -0.93 37.67 -6.08
N LYS A 91 0.34 37.88 -5.72
CA LYS A 91 0.83 39.21 -5.34
C LYS A 91 0.63 40.28 -6.43
N PRO A 92 0.99 40.05 -7.72
CA PRO A 92 0.85 41.08 -8.74
C PRO A 92 -0.59 41.26 -9.28
N TYR A 93 -1.38 40.19 -9.36
CA TYR A 93 -2.69 40.24 -10.04
C TYR A 93 -3.90 40.21 -9.11
N TYR A 94 -3.73 39.74 -7.86
CA TYR A 94 -4.84 39.49 -6.92
C TYR A 94 -4.47 39.87 -5.48
N THR A 95 -4.20 41.16 -5.23
CA THR A 95 -3.73 41.68 -3.93
C THR A 95 -4.59 41.26 -2.74
N ASN A 96 -5.91 41.41 -2.81
CA ASN A 96 -6.81 41.00 -1.71
C ASN A 96 -6.73 39.48 -1.43
N THR A 97 -6.60 38.67 -2.49
CA THR A 97 -6.45 37.21 -2.36
C THR A 97 -5.09 36.86 -1.78
N PHE A 98 -4.03 37.54 -2.22
CA PHE A 98 -2.68 37.38 -1.67
C PHE A 98 -2.63 37.69 -0.18
N GLU A 99 -3.22 38.81 0.28
CA GLU A 99 -3.24 39.16 1.70
C GLU A 99 -3.96 38.10 2.54
N HIS A 100 -5.11 37.62 2.08
CA HIS A 100 -5.86 36.56 2.75
C HIS A 100 -5.07 35.25 2.82
N LEU A 101 -4.53 34.80 1.69
CA LEU A 101 -3.72 33.58 1.63
C LEU A 101 -2.45 33.69 2.47
N ASN A 102 -1.82 34.87 2.52
CA ASN A 102 -0.61 35.11 3.30
C ASN A 102 -0.91 35.17 4.81
N HIS A 103 -2.06 35.72 5.21
CA HIS A 103 -2.51 35.74 6.61
C HIS A 103 -2.74 34.32 7.15
N TYR A 104 -3.40 33.45 6.37
CA TYR A 104 -3.66 32.06 6.74
C TYR A 104 -2.72 31.05 6.06
N LYS A 105 -1.49 31.48 5.72
CA LYS A 105 -0.56 30.68 4.88
C LYS A 105 -0.31 29.26 5.39
N HIS A 106 -0.22 29.09 6.71
CA HIS A 106 0.07 27.80 7.32
C HIS A 106 -1.09 26.82 7.18
N LEU A 107 -2.34 27.31 7.23
CA LEU A 107 -3.53 26.49 7.07
C LEU A 107 -3.67 26.02 5.62
N TYR A 108 -3.55 26.93 4.66
CA TYR A 108 -3.62 26.58 3.24
C TYR A 108 -2.46 25.69 2.80
N LEU A 109 -1.24 26.00 3.25
CA LEU A 109 -0.08 25.17 2.95
C LEU A 109 -0.22 23.78 3.59
N GLY A 110 -0.69 23.70 4.85
CA GLY A 110 -0.93 22.45 5.53
C GLY A 110 -1.96 21.58 4.80
N LEU A 111 -3.09 22.16 4.42
CA LEU A 111 -4.12 21.47 3.63
C LEU A 111 -3.58 20.98 2.28
N LEU A 112 -2.83 21.84 1.57
CA LEU A 112 -2.26 21.52 0.27
C LEU A 112 -1.23 20.39 0.36
N VAL A 113 -0.33 20.45 1.34
CA VAL A 113 0.67 19.41 1.57
C VAL A 113 -0.01 18.10 1.96
N ALA A 114 -0.95 18.13 2.92
CA ALA A 114 -1.66 16.93 3.36
C ALA A 114 -2.40 16.26 2.19
N SER A 115 -3.18 17.03 1.43
CA SER A 115 -3.92 16.52 0.28
C SER A 115 -2.99 15.94 -0.79
N SER A 116 -1.91 16.65 -1.11
CA SER A 116 -0.96 16.22 -2.15
C SER A 116 -0.20 14.96 -1.73
N VAL A 117 0.28 14.91 -0.49
CA VAL A 117 1.00 13.75 0.06
C VAL A 117 0.07 12.54 0.15
N THR A 118 -1.17 12.70 0.62
CA THR A 118 -2.14 11.60 0.68
C THR A 118 -2.49 11.07 -0.71
N PHE A 119 -2.71 11.96 -1.68
CA PHE A 119 -2.95 11.57 -3.07
C PHE A 119 -1.74 10.82 -3.66
N MET A 120 -0.53 11.36 -3.49
CA MET A 120 0.67 10.72 -4.02
C MET A 120 0.96 9.39 -3.32
N TYR A 121 0.78 9.30 -2.01
CA TYR A 121 0.93 8.08 -1.23
C TYR A 121 -0.01 6.98 -1.73
N THR A 122 -1.30 7.30 -1.91
CA THR A 122 -2.29 6.33 -2.42
C THR A 122 -1.94 5.87 -3.82
N TYR A 123 -1.61 6.80 -4.73
CA TYR A 123 -1.18 6.48 -6.09
C TYR A 123 0.05 5.56 -6.13
N LEU A 124 1.12 5.93 -5.41
CA LEU A 124 2.36 5.16 -5.36
C LEU A 124 2.15 3.79 -4.71
N THR A 125 1.28 3.70 -3.70
CA THR A 125 0.94 2.43 -3.05
C THR A 125 0.25 1.49 -4.02
N THR A 126 -0.77 1.95 -4.75
CA THR A 126 -1.44 1.17 -5.79
C THR A 126 -0.47 0.72 -6.87
N LEU A 127 0.41 1.63 -7.30
CA LEU A 127 1.43 1.37 -8.31
C LEU A 127 2.43 0.31 -7.83
N TYR A 128 2.88 0.36 -6.57
CA TYR A 128 3.75 -0.67 -5.99
C TYR A 128 3.05 -2.02 -5.87
N ILE A 129 1.79 -2.05 -5.42
CA ILE A 129 1.05 -3.30 -5.27
C ILE A 129 0.85 -3.99 -6.61
N ASN A 130 0.44 -3.24 -7.64
CA ASN A 130 0.18 -3.79 -8.96
C ASN A 130 1.46 -4.21 -9.70
N ASN A 131 2.55 -3.46 -9.51
CA ASN A 131 3.80 -3.71 -10.22
C ASN A 131 4.84 -4.48 -9.44
N VAL A 132 4.67 -4.74 -8.14
CA VAL A 132 5.66 -5.46 -7.33
C VAL A 132 4.96 -6.55 -6.53
N SER A 133 4.12 -6.16 -5.57
CA SER A 133 3.60 -7.12 -4.59
C SER A 133 2.80 -8.23 -5.22
N ARG A 134 1.83 -7.90 -6.08
CA ARG A 134 0.95 -8.89 -6.73
C ARG A 134 1.72 -9.85 -7.66
N PRO A 135 2.50 -9.39 -8.65
CA PRO A 135 3.17 -10.29 -9.58
C PRO A 135 4.24 -11.15 -8.88
N LEU A 136 5.02 -10.57 -7.97
CA LEU A 136 6.07 -11.32 -7.28
C LEU A 136 5.51 -12.29 -6.24
N LEU A 137 4.40 -11.95 -5.59
CA LEU A 137 3.69 -12.90 -4.73
C LEU A 137 3.31 -14.15 -5.53
N TYR A 138 2.66 -14.01 -6.69
CA TYR A 138 2.27 -15.17 -7.50
C TYR A 138 3.47 -15.97 -8.03
N LYS A 139 4.57 -15.29 -8.37
CA LYS A 139 5.79 -15.95 -8.85
C LYS A 139 6.45 -16.82 -7.76
N TYR A 140 6.55 -16.29 -6.54
CA TYR A 140 7.36 -16.89 -5.48
C TYR A 140 6.59 -17.69 -4.43
N LEU A 141 5.24 -17.67 -4.46
CA LEU A 141 4.43 -18.31 -3.43
C LEU A 141 4.70 -19.81 -3.30
N ASP A 142 4.82 -20.53 -4.42
CA ASP A 142 5.03 -21.99 -4.39
C ASP A 142 6.44 -22.35 -3.89
N GLU A 143 7.45 -21.55 -4.21
CA GLU A 143 8.79 -21.71 -3.65
C GLU A 143 8.80 -21.44 -2.14
N ALA A 144 8.13 -20.37 -1.71
CA ALA A 144 8.02 -20.05 -0.29
C ALA A 144 7.36 -21.18 0.51
N LYS A 145 6.30 -21.80 -0.03
CA LYS A 145 5.64 -22.96 0.60
C LYS A 145 6.60 -24.13 0.78
N LYS A 146 7.45 -24.42 -0.23
CA LYS A 146 8.47 -25.47 -0.14
C LYS A 146 9.51 -25.15 0.95
N ASN A 147 9.77 -23.87 1.18
CA ASN A 147 10.70 -23.38 2.20
C ASN A 147 10.04 -23.15 3.58
N GLY A 148 8.82 -23.63 3.79
CA GLY A 148 8.15 -23.63 5.10
C GLY A 148 7.22 -22.44 5.35
N PHE A 149 6.92 -21.61 4.34
CA PHE A 149 5.89 -20.59 4.46
C PHE A 149 4.51 -21.25 4.62
N GLN A 150 3.82 -20.89 5.71
CA GLN A 150 2.45 -21.32 5.94
C GLN A 150 1.50 -20.35 5.25
N ASP A 151 0.92 -20.80 4.15
CA ASP A 151 0.04 -19.98 3.33
C ASP A 151 -1.28 -19.70 4.05
N TYR A 152 -1.77 -18.47 3.97
CA TYR A 152 -3.06 -18.06 4.51
C TYR A 152 -3.92 -17.44 3.43
N GLU A 153 -5.24 -17.60 3.60
CA GLU A 153 -6.21 -17.12 2.63
C GLU A 153 -6.17 -15.58 2.52
N ILE A 154 -6.43 -15.05 1.32
CA ILE A 154 -6.78 -13.65 1.14
C ILE A 154 -8.22 -13.64 0.70
N SER A 155 -9.14 -13.26 1.60
CA SER A 155 -10.53 -13.08 1.23
C SER A 155 -10.68 -11.81 0.41
N PHE A 156 -11.43 -11.91 -0.68
CA PHE A 156 -11.99 -10.75 -1.34
C PHE A 156 -13.05 -10.19 -0.40
N LYS A 157 -12.84 -8.99 0.17
CA LYS A 157 -13.97 -8.23 0.68
C LYS A 157 -14.80 -7.89 -0.57
N GLN A 158 -15.91 -8.61 -0.77
CA GLN A 158 -16.95 -8.13 -1.68
C GLN A 158 -17.34 -6.74 -1.18
N GLN A 159 -17.01 -5.72 -1.98
CA GLN A 159 -17.52 -4.37 -1.77
C GLN A 159 -19.04 -4.36 -1.97
#